data_AF-A0A2G4H151-F1
#
_entry.id   AF-A0A2G4H151-F1
#
_cell.length_a   1.000
_cell.length_b   1.000
_cell.length_c   1.000
_cell.angle_alpha   90.00
_cell.angle_beta   90.00
_cell.angle_gamma   90.00
#
_symmetry.space_group_name_H-M   'P 1'
#
loop_
_entity.id
_entity.type
_entity.pdbx_description
1 polymer ?
#
loop_
_entity_poly.entity_id
_entity_poly.type
_entity_poly.pdbx_seq_one_letter_code
_entity_poly.pdbx_strand_id
1 'polypeptide(L)'
;MNDVTAQRIRYGRIIVILFGLLCVGLGVNGLMGGVSLGPLYIPPRWDPAIITFPVALRVECWFFIAYAGLLFLPWRRIESPKVWRGLFSLLCVTSVVFALAMICEVMAKNYIAQNAGLKAKIPVFQAVLLFLSLGQIPIELFSRKPELLD
;
A
#
# COMPACT_ATOMS: atom_id res chain seq x y z
N MET A 1 -18.05 19.36 -17.21
CA MET A 1 -16.98 18.99 -16.25
C MET A 1 -15.72 19.63 -16.78
N ASN A 2 -15.06 20.53 -16.03
CA ASN A 2 -13.85 21.20 -16.50
C ASN A 2 -12.79 20.17 -16.91
N ASP A 3 -12.12 20.36 -18.06
CA ASP A 3 -11.13 19.42 -18.60
C ASP A 3 -10.02 19.10 -17.58
N VAL A 4 -9.65 20.09 -16.76
CA VAL A 4 -8.63 19.96 -15.70
C VAL A 4 -9.08 19.00 -14.59
N THR A 5 -10.34 19.09 -14.14
CA THR A 5 -10.88 18.22 -13.08
C THR A 5 -10.98 16.77 -13.56
N ALA A 6 -11.37 16.56 -14.82
CA ALA A 6 -11.39 15.24 -15.45
C ALA A 6 -9.99 14.61 -15.55
N GLN A 7 -8.97 15.41 -15.91
CA GLN A 7 -7.59 14.97 -15.96
C GLN A 7 -7.05 14.59 -14.57
N ARG A 8 -7.31 15.41 -13.53
CA ARG A 8 -6.89 15.12 -12.15
C ARG A 8 -7.44 13.79 -11.64
N ILE A 9 -8.71 13.51 -11.90
CA ILE A 9 -9.34 12.23 -11.53
C ILE A 9 -8.69 11.06 -12.29
N ARG A 10 -8.34 11.25 -13.57
CA ARG A 10 -7.64 10.23 -14.36
C ARG A 10 -6.25 9.93 -13.81
N TYR A 11 -5.47 10.95 -13.47
CA TYR A 11 -4.16 10.77 -12.85
C TYR A 11 -4.25 10.11 -11.47
N GLY A 12 -5.21 10.54 -10.65
CA GLY A 12 -5.50 9.89 -9.36
C GLY A 12 -5.78 8.40 -9.54
N ARG A 13 -6.58 8.02 -10.55
CA ARG A 13 -6.85 6.61 -10.83
C ARG A 13 -5.62 5.83 -11.31
N ILE A 14 -4.77 6.43 -12.13
CA ILE A 14 -3.51 5.80 -12.56
C ILE A 14 -2.62 5.54 -11.36
N ILE A 15 -2.48 6.52 -10.45
CA ILE A 15 -1.68 6.38 -9.22
C ILE A 15 -2.22 5.25 -8.35
N VAL A 16 -3.55 5.17 -8.14
CA VAL A 16 -4.21 4.08 -7.39
C VAL A 16 -3.88 2.72 -8.00
N ILE A 17 -3.96 2.59 -9.33
CA ILE A 17 -3.68 1.33 -10.04
C ILE A 17 -2.20 0.96 -9.92
N LEU A 18 -1.28 1.88 -10.18
CA LEU A 18 0.16 1.63 -10.07
C LEU A 18 0.54 1.24 -8.64
N PHE A 19 -0.05 1.89 -7.64
CA PHE A 19 0.16 1.55 -6.25
C PHE A 19 -0.43 0.18 -5.90
N GLY A 20 -1.62 -0.16 -6.40
CA GLY A 20 -2.19 -1.50 -6.25
C GLY A 20 -1.30 -2.58 -6.87
N LEU A 21 -0.75 -2.35 -8.07
CA LEU A 21 0.20 -3.27 -8.71
C LEU A 21 1.48 -3.43 -7.88
N LEU A 22 2.00 -2.34 -7.32
CA LEU A 22 3.13 -2.38 -6.40
C LEU A 22 2.81 -3.22 -5.15
N CYS A 23 1.64 -3.04 -4.53
CA CYS A 23 1.21 -3.84 -3.38
C CYS A 23 1.12 -5.34 -3.72
N VAL A 24 0.56 -5.70 -4.88
CA VAL A 24 0.56 -7.10 -5.35
C VAL A 24 1.99 -7.61 -5.53
N GLY A 25 2.85 -6.85 -6.21
CA GLY A 25 4.25 -7.23 -6.43
C GLY A 25 5.00 -7.45 -5.11
N LEU A 26 4.83 -6.56 -4.13
CA LEU A 26 5.43 -6.69 -2.81
C LEU A 26 4.89 -7.90 -2.03
N GLY A 27 3.58 -8.15 -2.05
CA GLY A 27 2.97 -9.30 -1.40
C GLY A 27 3.42 -10.62 -2.01
N VAL A 28 3.43 -10.73 -3.35
CA VAL A 28 3.88 -11.93 -4.07
C VAL A 28 5.37 -12.16 -3.85
N ASN A 29 6.21 -11.12 -3.96
CA ASN A 29 7.65 -11.22 -3.70
C ASN A 29 7.94 -11.72 -2.27
N GLY A 30 7.18 -11.23 -1.29
CA GLY A 30 7.29 -11.68 0.10
C GLY A 30 6.87 -13.13 0.30
N LEU A 31 5.80 -13.58 -0.35
CA LEU A 31 5.34 -14.98 -0.29
C LEU A 31 6.32 -15.96 -0.98
N MET A 32 6.97 -15.52 -2.06
CA MET A 32 7.95 -16.31 -2.80
C MET A 32 9.33 -16.34 -2.14
N GLY A 33 9.58 -15.48 -1.15
CA GLY A 33 10.88 -15.36 -0.48
C GLY A 33 11.93 -14.63 -1.33
N GLY A 34 11.51 -13.80 -2.28
CA GLY A 34 12.38 -13.15 -3.27
C GLY A 34 12.03 -13.56 -4.71
N VAL A 35 12.28 -12.68 -5.66
CA VAL A 35 12.08 -12.95 -7.09
C VAL A 35 13.41 -12.80 -7.82
N SER A 36 13.82 -13.85 -8.52
CA SER A 36 14.97 -13.82 -9.44
C SER A 36 14.47 -13.67 -10.87
N LEU A 37 14.80 -12.55 -11.50
CA LEU A 37 14.57 -12.29 -12.93
C LEU A 37 15.92 -12.36 -13.65
N GLY A 38 16.40 -13.59 -13.87
CA GLY A 38 17.71 -13.83 -14.47
C GLY A 38 18.85 -13.29 -13.58
N PRO A 39 19.69 -12.34 -14.06
CA PRO A 39 20.77 -11.77 -13.24
C PRO A 39 20.26 -10.82 -12.13
N LEU A 40 19.01 -10.36 -12.19
CA LEU A 40 18.44 -9.44 -11.21
C LEU A 40 17.73 -10.21 -10.10
N TYR A 41 18.32 -10.25 -8.91
CA TYR A 41 17.65 -10.74 -7.70
C TYR A 41 17.00 -9.59 -6.95
N ILE A 42 15.69 -9.64 -6.81
CA ILE A 42 14.92 -8.71 -5.98
C ILE A 42 14.69 -9.42 -4.64
N PRO A 43 15.39 -9.00 -3.56
CA PRO A 43 15.20 -9.63 -2.27
C PRO A 43 13.78 -9.36 -1.75
N PRO A 44 13.26 -10.24 -0.88
CA PRO A 44 12.05 -9.93 -0.14
C PRO A 44 12.29 -8.71 0.76
N ARG A 45 11.20 -8.01 1.13
CA ARG A 45 11.24 -6.83 2.02
C ARG A 45 11.87 -7.12 3.40
N TRP A 46 11.91 -8.40 3.72
CA TRP A 46 12.15 -9.01 5.01
C TRP A 46 12.94 -10.28 4.77
N ASP A 47 14.10 -10.42 5.39
CA ASP A 47 14.93 -11.62 5.27
C ASP A 47 14.33 -12.74 6.16
N PRO A 48 13.83 -13.84 5.58
CA PRO A 48 13.25 -14.93 6.35
C PRO A 48 14.24 -15.59 7.32
N ALA A 49 15.55 -15.44 7.12
CA ALA A 49 16.56 -15.96 8.05
C ALA A 49 16.71 -15.12 9.33
N ILE A 50 16.27 -13.85 9.31
CA ILE A 50 16.43 -12.90 10.42
C ILE A 50 15.13 -12.80 11.25
N ILE A 51 13.99 -13.25 10.71
CA ILE A 51 12.68 -12.91 11.28
C ILE A 51 12.09 -14.05 12.10
N THR A 52 11.82 -13.74 13.36
CA THR A 52 11.27 -14.65 14.37
C THR A 52 9.75 -14.91 14.24
N PHE A 53 9.04 -14.18 13.38
CA PHE A 53 7.57 -14.28 13.22
C PHE A 53 7.12 -14.50 11.76
N PRO A 54 7.44 -15.65 11.15
CA PRO A 54 7.16 -15.94 9.73
C PRO A 54 5.67 -15.91 9.38
N VAL A 55 4.79 -16.23 10.33
CA VAL A 55 3.32 -16.19 10.14
C VAL A 55 2.85 -14.74 9.95
N ALA A 56 3.35 -13.80 10.77
CA ALA A 56 2.96 -12.40 10.70
C ALA A 56 3.34 -11.78 9.34
N LEU A 57 4.52 -12.12 8.81
CA LEU A 57 4.95 -11.69 7.48
C LEU A 57 4.05 -12.21 6.37
N ARG A 58 3.63 -13.48 6.44
CA ARG A 58 2.70 -14.05 5.45
C ARG A 58 1.36 -13.34 5.50
N VAL A 59 0.86 -13.06 6.70
CA VAL A 59 -0.38 -12.29 6.90
C VAL A 59 -0.23 -10.88 6.31
N GLU A 60 0.89 -10.22 6.52
CA GLU A 60 1.20 -8.91 5.92
C GLU A 60 1.19 -8.97 4.37
N CYS A 61 1.80 -10.00 3.79
CA CYS A 61 1.82 -10.19 2.34
C CYS A 61 0.41 -10.40 1.76
N TRP A 62 -0.40 -11.23 2.41
CA TRP A 62 -1.80 -11.44 2.02
C TRP A 62 -2.63 -10.16 2.21
N PHE A 63 -2.36 -9.40 3.26
CA PHE A 63 -2.98 -8.12 3.49
C PHE A 63 -2.67 -7.14 2.34
N PHE A 64 -1.44 -7.10 1.82
CA PHE A 64 -1.10 -6.22 0.67
C PHE A 64 -1.87 -6.62 -0.59
N ILE A 65 -2.01 -7.91 -0.85
CA ILE A 65 -2.78 -8.43 -2.00
C ILE A 65 -4.26 -8.08 -1.83
N ALA A 66 -4.83 -8.29 -0.64
CA ALA A 66 -6.23 -7.97 -0.36
C ALA A 66 -6.50 -6.46 -0.46
N TYR A 67 -5.60 -5.64 0.07
CA TYR A 67 -5.65 -4.18 -0.03
C TYR A 67 -5.56 -3.72 -1.49
N ALA A 68 -4.68 -4.31 -2.30
CA ALA A 68 -4.63 -4.03 -3.73
C ALA A 68 -5.95 -4.37 -4.45
N GLY A 69 -6.61 -5.47 -4.08
CA GLY A 69 -7.94 -5.81 -4.57
C GLY A 69 -8.96 -4.70 -4.31
N LEU A 70 -8.89 -4.08 -3.14
CA LEU A 70 -9.74 -2.95 -2.77
C LEU A 70 -9.44 -1.69 -3.61
N LEU A 71 -8.17 -1.43 -3.91
CA LEU A 71 -7.75 -0.32 -4.79
C LEU A 71 -8.22 -0.52 -6.24
N PHE A 72 -8.21 -1.76 -6.73
CA PHE A 72 -8.65 -2.08 -8.08
C PHE A 72 -10.16 -2.00 -8.29
N LEU A 73 -10.95 -1.90 -7.22
CA LEU A 73 -12.40 -1.77 -7.36
C LEU A 73 -12.79 -0.60 -8.27
N PRO A 74 -13.85 -0.75 -9.09
CA PRO A 74 -14.33 0.31 -9.96
C PRO A 74 -15.18 1.31 -9.17
N TRP A 75 -14.57 2.06 -8.25
CA TRP A 75 -15.24 2.97 -7.30
C TRP A 75 -16.28 3.91 -7.91
N ARG A 76 -16.03 4.38 -9.15
CA ARG A 76 -16.97 5.25 -9.89
C ARG A 76 -18.23 4.54 -10.38
N ARG A 77 -18.18 3.22 -10.59
CA ARG A 77 -19.31 2.40 -11.05
C ARG A 77 -20.19 1.88 -9.90
N ILE A 78 -19.81 2.13 -8.65
CA ILE A 78 -20.58 1.66 -7.48
C ILE A 78 -21.72 2.65 -7.23
N GLU A 79 -22.89 2.41 -7.80
CA GLU A 79 -24.02 3.35 -7.69
C GLU A 79 -24.63 3.35 -6.28
N SER A 80 -24.71 2.18 -5.63
CA SER A 80 -25.32 2.03 -4.31
C SER A 80 -24.59 2.83 -3.22
N PRO A 81 -25.24 3.82 -2.58
CA PRO A 81 -24.60 4.65 -1.55
C PRO A 81 -24.24 3.88 -0.27
N LYS A 82 -24.96 2.80 0.04
CA LYS A 82 -24.69 1.95 1.21
C LYS A 82 -23.43 1.12 0.99
N VAL A 83 -23.32 0.49 -0.18
CA VAL A 83 -22.15 -0.32 -0.57
C VAL A 83 -20.90 0.53 -0.68
N TRP A 84 -21.01 1.71 -1.33
CA TRP A 84 -19.89 2.64 -1.44
C TRP A 84 -19.37 3.08 -0.08
N ARG A 85 -20.26 3.44 0.86
CA ARG A 85 -19.87 3.81 2.23
C ARG A 85 -19.18 2.66 2.97
N GLY A 86 -19.71 1.44 2.87
CA GLY A 86 -19.10 0.26 3.49
C GLY A 86 -17.69 0.00 2.97
N LEU A 87 -17.52 -0.01 1.65
CA LEU A 87 -16.23 -0.21 1.01
C LEU A 87 -15.27 0.94 1.32
N PHE A 88 -15.73 2.18 1.29
CA PHE A 88 -14.90 3.35 1.61
C PHE A 88 -14.42 3.32 3.06
N SER A 89 -15.28 2.95 4.01
CA SER A 89 -14.87 2.72 5.40
C SER A 89 -13.83 1.61 5.50
N LEU A 90 -14.00 0.51 4.76
CA LEU A 90 -13.01 -0.56 4.69
C LEU A 90 -11.67 -0.04 4.10
N LEU A 91 -11.71 0.81 3.08
CA LEU A 91 -10.52 1.45 2.51
C LEU A 91 -9.81 2.32 3.54
N CYS A 92 -10.54 3.14 4.29
CA CYS A 92 -9.95 3.96 5.36
C CYS A 92 -9.26 3.11 6.42
N VAL A 93 -9.96 2.09 6.94
CA VAL A 93 -9.41 1.20 7.98
C VAL A 93 -8.18 0.47 7.46
N THR A 94 -8.26 -0.12 6.27
CA THR A 94 -7.12 -0.85 5.68
C THR A 94 -5.95 0.08 5.36
N SER A 95 -6.17 1.30 4.86
CA SER A 95 -5.10 2.28 4.65
C SER A 95 -4.38 2.66 5.96
N VAL A 96 -5.12 2.79 7.07
CA VAL A 96 -4.54 3.06 8.40
C VAL A 96 -3.75 1.85 8.91
N VAL A 97 -4.29 0.64 8.78
CA VAL A 97 -3.57 -0.60 9.14
C VAL A 97 -2.29 -0.74 8.32
N PHE A 98 -2.35 -0.41 7.02
CA PHE A 98 -1.18 -0.40 6.15
C PHE A 98 -0.11 0.60 6.65
N ALA A 99 -0.52 1.81 7.00
CA ALA A 99 0.40 2.82 7.54
C ALA A 99 1.04 2.35 8.86
N LEU A 100 0.26 1.74 9.76
CA LEU A 100 0.79 1.15 11.00
C LEU A 100 1.79 0.03 10.72
N ALA A 101 1.51 -0.85 9.75
CA ALA A 101 2.44 -1.90 9.35
C ALA A 101 3.78 -1.32 8.86
N MET A 102 3.78 -0.23 8.08
CA MET A 102 5.01 0.47 7.67
C MET A 102 5.78 1.01 8.88
N ILE A 103 5.09 1.61 9.85
CA ILE A 103 5.73 2.14 11.07
C ILE A 103 6.35 1.01 11.88
N CYS A 104 5.61 -0.08 12.10
CA CYS A 104 6.10 -1.26 12.82
C CYS A 104 7.33 -1.86 12.14
N GLU A 105 7.34 -1.93 10.80
CA GLU A 105 8.49 -2.42 10.05
C GLU A 105 9.73 -1.55 10.24
N VAL A 106 9.57 -0.23 10.15
CA VAL A 106 10.67 0.72 10.40
C VAL A 106 11.20 0.58 11.82
N MET A 107 10.32 0.47 12.81
CA MET A 107 10.71 0.27 14.20
C MET A 107 11.48 -1.03 14.39
N ALA A 108 11.00 -2.13 13.81
CA ALA A 108 11.65 -3.43 13.90
C ALA A 108 13.04 -3.41 13.22
N LYS A 109 13.17 -2.81 12.03
CA LYS A 109 14.47 -2.64 11.36
C LYS A 109 15.43 -1.76 12.17
N ASN A 110 14.91 -0.71 12.81
CA ASN A 110 15.71 0.13 13.68
C ASN A 110 16.20 -0.61 14.93
N TYR A 111 15.33 -1.40 15.57
CA TYR A 111 15.69 -2.21 16.72
C TYR A 111 16.78 -3.25 16.39
N ILE A 112 16.64 -3.95 15.26
CA ILE A 112 17.65 -4.92 14.80
C ILE A 112 19.00 -4.23 14.51
N ALA A 113 18.98 -3.09 13.82
CA ALA A 113 20.20 -2.34 13.53
C ALA A 113 20.91 -1.88 14.81
N GLN A 114 20.17 -1.36 15.79
CA GLN A 114 20.71 -0.95 17.08
C GLN A 114 21.34 -2.11 17.86
N ASN A 115 20.67 -3.28 17.87
CA ASN A 115 21.23 -4.48 18.50
C ASN A 115 22.52 -4.98 17.84
N ALA A 116 22.69 -4.71 16.54
CA ALA A 116 23.92 -5.00 15.80
C ALA A 116 25.00 -3.89 15.94
N GLY A 117 24.77 -2.85 16.75
CA GLY A 117 25.67 -1.70 16.88
C GLY A 117 25.73 -0.80 15.64
N LEU A 118 24.78 -0.95 14.72
CA LEU A 118 24.72 -0.22 13.46
C LEU A 118 23.65 0.89 13.51
N LYS A 119 23.84 1.96 12.74
CA LYS A 119 22.81 2.97 12.54
C LYS A 119 21.79 2.47 11.49
N ALA A 120 20.52 2.57 11.81
CA ALA A 120 19.45 2.26 10.86
C ALA A 120 19.48 3.22 9.67
N LYS A 121 19.33 2.69 8.46
CA LYS A 121 19.20 3.51 7.25
C LYS A 121 17.85 4.23 7.24
N ILE A 122 17.81 5.41 6.63
CA ILE A 122 16.56 6.20 6.49
C ILE A 122 15.54 5.37 5.70
N PRO A 123 14.33 5.14 6.24
CA PRO A 123 13.33 4.26 5.64
C PRO A 123 12.51 4.96 4.56
N VAL A 124 13.19 5.50 3.55
CA VAL A 124 12.57 6.32 2.49
C VAL A 124 11.44 5.56 1.78
N PHE A 125 11.66 4.27 1.48
CA PHE A 125 10.67 3.46 0.78
C PHE A 125 9.39 3.25 1.60
N GLN A 126 9.52 2.96 2.90
CA GLN A 126 8.38 2.78 3.80
C GLN A 126 7.61 4.08 3.98
N ALA A 127 8.31 5.21 4.08
CA ALA A 127 7.67 6.52 4.14
C ALA A 127 6.84 6.80 2.87
N VAL A 128 7.38 6.52 1.69
CA VAL A 128 6.64 6.66 0.42
C VAL A 128 5.40 5.77 0.40
N LEU A 129 5.52 4.50 0.79
CA LEU A 129 4.39 3.57 0.85
C LEU A 129 3.30 4.04 1.82
N LEU A 130 3.68 4.60 2.97
CA LEU A 130 2.76 5.18 3.95
C LEU A 130 1.99 6.37 3.36
N PHE A 131 2.68 7.30 2.70
CA PHE A 131 2.00 8.44 2.08
C PHE A 131 1.09 8.01 0.93
N LEU A 132 1.52 7.06 0.12
CA LEU A 132 0.70 6.50 -0.94
C LEU A 132 -0.55 5.82 -0.37
N SER A 133 -0.45 5.03 0.71
CA SER A 133 -1.61 4.36 1.31
C SER A 133 -2.62 5.34 1.90
N LEU A 134 -2.15 6.34 2.64
CA LEU A 134 -3.03 7.38 3.21
C LEU A 134 -3.65 8.26 2.13
N GLY A 135 -2.91 8.53 1.04
CA GLY A 135 -3.39 9.29 -0.11
C GLY A 135 -4.57 8.64 -0.85
N GLN A 136 -4.80 7.33 -0.71
CA GLN A 136 -5.93 6.65 -1.36
C GLN A 136 -7.29 7.16 -0.86
N ILE A 137 -7.37 7.58 0.41
CA ILE A 137 -8.62 8.08 1.03
C ILE A 137 -9.11 9.36 0.33
N PRO A 138 -8.32 10.45 0.26
CA PRO A 138 -8.75 11.66 -0.44
C PRO A 138 -8.93 11.43 -1.94
N ILE A 139 -8.09 10.62 -2.59
CA ILE A 139 -8.23 10.33 -4.04
C ILE A 139 -9.61 9.75 -4.34
N GLU A 140 -10.05 8.73 -3.60
CA GLU A 140 -11.34 8.10 -3.87
C GLU A 140 -12.53 8.95 -3.40
N LEU A 141 -12.36 9.75 -2.35
CA LEU A 141 -13.37 10.72 -1.92
C LEU A 141 -13.62 11.79 -2.99
N PHE A 142 -12.56 12.38 -3.54
CA PHE A 142 -12.64 13.41 -4.56
C PHE A 142 -13.06 12.87 -5.93
N SER A 143 -12.77 11.60 -6.22
CA SER A 143 -13.28 10.90 -7.41
C SER A 143 -14.81 10.78 -7.40
N ARG A 144 -15.42 10.61 -6.21
CA ARG A 144 -16.86 10.53 -5.98
C ARG A 144 -17.53 11.91 -5.92
N LYS A 145 -16.86 12.88 -5.29
CA LYS A 145 -17.34 14.26 -5.07
C LYS A 145 -16.32 15.26 -5.61
N PRO A 146 -16.28 15.46 -6.95
CA PRO A 146 -15.33 16.39 -7.57
C PRO A 146 -15.53 17.83 -7.10
N GLU A 147 -16.74 18.19 -6.64
CA GLU A 147 -17.08 19.49 -6.10
C GLU A 147 -16.29 19.88 -4.84
N LEU A 148 -15.63 18.93 -4.18
CA LEU A 148 -14.74 19.21 -3.04
C LEU A 148 -13.32 19.64 -3.46
N LEU A 149 -13.02 19.61 -4.76
CA LEU A 149 -11.73 20.06 -5.33
C LEU A 149 -11.76 21.49 -5.90
N ASP A 150 -12.96 22.06 -6.05
CA ASP A 150 -13.20 23.44 -6.48
C ASP A 150 -13.13 24.40 -5.27
#